data_AF-A0A0A8BB09-F1
#
_entry.id   AF-A0A0A8BB09-F1
#
_cell.length_a   1.000
_cell.length_b   1.000
_cell.length_c   1.000
_cell.angle_alpha   90.00
_cell.angle_beta   90.00
_cell.angle_gamma   90.00
#
_symmetry.space_group_name_H-M   'P 1'
#
loop_
_entity.id
_entity.type
_entity.pdbx_description
1 polymer ?
#
loop_
_entity_poly.entity_id
_entity_poly.type
_entity_poly.pdbx_seq_one_letter_code
_entity_poly.pdbx_strand_id
1 'polypeptide(L)'
;MGDRTAAIRIPRSHFVVWALLFASLAVFCAAVYPSIPDSVAVHLGANGVDRLRVKTPFLMLGPLSIFAFCCALFTSMQAMFAYGLRENFLYADESPSDEFLRSHRAVQRWWFVSSAGFSAVVGFGLAWGFVSVRALELSCVAVVAGSVALSVGFLVPMIRHYSQFKRVWDAVSPADPKAWRGGVVYSNPADPRLFVPREYGGIGMTLNFAHRRAKRGLIAFTAAMAGFVAFCILVL
;
A
#
# COMPACT_ATOMS: atom_id res chain seq x y z
N MET A 1 -2.42 -29.15 18.14
CA MET A 1 -2.04 -27.72 18.15
C MET A 1 -2.51 -27.13 16.83
N GLY A 2 -3.51 -26.23 16.81
CA GLY A 2 -4.04 -25.69 15.56
C GLY A 2 -3.01 -24.81 14.82
N ASP A 3 -3.13 -24.69 13.50
CA ASP A 3 -2.27 -23.82 12.68
C ASP A 3 -2.39 -22.35 13.13
N ARG A 4 -1.50 -21.90 14.02
CA ARG A 4 -1.45 -20.53 14.54
C ARG A 4 -1.11 -19.51 13.45
N THR A 5 -0.51 -19.93 12.34
CA THR A 5 -0.22 -19.04 11.20
C THR A 5 -1.49 -18.59 10.49
N ALA A 6 -2.62 -19.29 10.68
CA ALA A 6 -3.93 -18.88 10.16
C ALA A 6 -4.39 -17.52 10.73
N ALA A 7 -3.88 -17.10 11.88
CA ALA A 7 -4.16 -15.80 12.48
C ALA A 7 -3.46 -14.62 11.75
N ILE A 8 -2.48 -14.89 10.88
CA ILE A 8 -1.70 -13.90 10.12
C ILE A 8 -2.39 -13.69 8.75
N ARG A 9 -3.66 -13.28 8.77
CA ARG A 9 -4.46 -13.03 7.56
C ARG A 9 -5.02 -11.62 7.60
N ILE A 10 -5.26 -11.07 6.41
CA ILE A 10 -5.96 -9.78 6.28
C ILE A 10 -7.42 -9.98 6.70
N PRO A 11 -7.94 -9.17 7.64
CA PRO A 11 -9.34 -9.20 8.02
C PRO A 11 -10.27 -8.93 6.82
N ARG A 12 -11.34 -9.72 6.67
CA ARG A 12 -12.32 -9.53 5.58
C ARG A 12 -13.01 -8.17 5.65
N SER A 13 -13.13 -7.60 6.84
CA SER A 13 -13.69 -6.26 7.05
C SER A 13 -12.92 -5.16 6.31
N HIS A 14 -11.61 -5.34 6.04
CA HIS A 14 -10.84 -4.35 5.29
C HIS A 14 -11.39 -4.16 3.87
N PHE A 15 -11.75 -5.26 3.20
CA PHE A 15 -12.34 -5.21 1.85
C PHE A 15 -13.73 -4.58 1.84
N VAL A 16 -14.54 -4.83 2.88
CA VAL A 16 -15.86 -4.20 3.02
C VAL A 16 -15.69 -2.69 3.18
N VAL A 17 -14.78 -2.24 4.04
CA VAL A 17 -14.52 -0.81 4.24
C VAL A 17 -13.97 -0.17 2.97
N TRP A 18 -13.06 -0.84 2.24
CA TRP A 18 -12.61 -0.35 0.93
C TRP A 18 -13.74 -0.15 -0.06
N ALA A 19 -14.64 -1.13 -0.17
CA ALA A 19 -15.81 -1.06 -1.06
C ALA A 19 -16.75 0.08 -0.65
N LEU A 20 -17.00 0.25 0.65
CA LEU A 20 -17.83 1.34 1.17
C LEU A 20 -17.20 2.72 0.91
N LEU A 21 -15.89 2.87 1.10
CA LEU A 21 -15.19 4.12 0.82
C LEU A 21 -15.18 4.44 -0.68
N PHE A 22 -14.98 3.43 -1.54
CA PHE A 22 -15.06 3.61 -2.99
C PHE A 22 -16.47 4.03 -3.43
N ALA A 23 -17.50 3.36 -2.93
CA ALA A 23 -18.89 3.72 -3.21
C ALA A 23 -19.22 5.15 -2.70
N SER A 24 -18.75 5.51 -1.51
CA SER A 24 -18.90 6.85 -0.96
C SER A 24 -18.20 7.91 -1.81
N LEU A 25 -17.00 7.62 -2.32
CA LEU A 25 -16.28 8.50 -3.23
C LEU A 25 -17.02 8.65 -4.57
N ALA A 26 -17.60 7.57 -5.11
CA ALA A 26 -18.39 7.64 -6.35
C ALA A 26 -19.64 8.52 -6.18
N VAL A 27 -20.36 8.37 -5.07
CA VAL A 27 -21.49 9.25 -4.73
C VAL A 27 -21.02 10.69 -4.57
N PHE A 28 -19.90 10.91 -3.89
CA PHE A 28 -19.33 12.24 -3.71
C PHE A 28 -18.92 12.89 -5.05
N CYS A 29 -18.25 12.15 -5.93
CA CYS A 29 -17.93 12.63 -7.28
C CYS A 29 -19.19 13.05 -8.05
N ALA A 30 -20.26 12.25 -8.00
CA ALA A 30 -21.53 12.58 -8.65
C ALA A 30 -22.17 13.85 -8.04
N ALA A 31 -22.09 14.02 -6.72
CA ALA A 31 -22.62 15.20 -6.02
C ALA A 31 -21.82 16.47 -6.29
N VAL A 32 -20.50 16.37 -6.43
CA VAL A 32 -19.60 17.51 -6.68
C VAL A 32 -19.56 17.91 -8.15
N TYR A 33 -19.81 16.98 -9.08
CA TYR A 33 -19.71 17.21 -10.51
C TYR A 33 -20.46 18.45 -11.04
N PRO A 34 -21.71 18.75 -10.60
CA PRO A 34 -22.41 19.97 -11.03
C PRO A 34 -21.63 21.25 -10.71
N SER A 35 -20.91 21.29 -9.59
CA SER A 35 -20.16 22.46 -9.12
C SER A 35 -18.81 22.67 -9.81
N ILE A 36 -18.38 21.73 -10.66
CA ILE A 36 -17.11 21.84 -11.40
C ILE A 36 -17.27 22.86 -12.53
N PRO A 37 -16.33 23.81 -12.73
CA PRO A 37 -16.35 24.75 -13.86
C PRO A 37 -16.27 24.04 -15.22
N ASP A 38 -16.69 24.72 -16.29
CA ASP A 38 -16.68 24.16 -17.65
C ASP A 38 -15.27 23.86 -18.18
N SER A 39 -14.25 24.54 -17.64
CA SER A 39 -12.84 24.26 -17.88
C SER A 39 -12.07 24.12 -16.57
N VAL A 40 -11.25 23.09 -16.48
CA VAL A 40 -10.44 22.78 -15.30
C VAL A 40 -8.95 22.72 -15.66
N ALA A 41 -8.12 23.27 -14.79
CA ALA A 41 -6.69 23.08 -14.84
C ALA A 41 -6.35 21.65 -14.43
N VAL A 42 -5.73 20.90 -15.33
CA VAL A 42 -5.31 19.52 -15.10
C VAL A 42 -3.80 19.36 -15.01
N HIS A 43 -3.06 20.39 -15.41
CA HIS A 43 -1.62 20.48 -15.21
C HIS A 43 -1.21 21.91 -14.84
N LEU A 44 -0.22 22.00 -13.96
CA LEU A 44 0.38 23.23 -13.45
C LEU A 44 1.87 23.16 -13.77
N GLY A 45 2.31 23.94 -14.75
CA GLY A 45 3.72 24.14 -15.06
C GLY A 45 4.36 25.18 -14.15
N ALA A 46 5.66 25.40 -14.33
CA ALA A 46 6.42 26.37 -13.54
C ALA A 46 5.89 27.81 -13.64
N ASN A 47 5.19 28.15 -14.74
CA ASN A 47 4.61 29.46 -15.01
C ASN A 47 3.09 29.54 -14.72
N GLY A 48 2.52 28.55 -14.03
CA GLY A 48 1.09 28.45 -13.77
C GLY A 48 0.39 27.40 -14.64
N VAL A 49 -0.91 27.58 -14.87
CA VAL A 49 -1.71 26.60 -15.63
C VAL A 49 -1.26 26.58 -17.08
N ASP A 50 -0.79 25.43 -17.54
CA ASP A 50 -0.36 25.19 -18.93
C ASP A 50 -1.26 24.19 -19.67
N ARG A 51 -2.09 23.42 -18.94
CA ARG A 51 -3.08 22.51 -19.54
C ARG A 51 -4.45 22.65 -18.89
N LEU A 52 -5.41 23.01 -19.73
CA LEU A 52 -6.83 23.03 -19.42
C LEU A 52 -7.54 21.86 -20.07
N ARG A 53 -8.63 21.41 -19.44
CA ARG A 53 -9.51 20.39 -19.98
C ARG A 53 -10.97 20.80 -19.85
N VAL A 54 -11.75 20.48 -20.87
CA VAL A 54 -13.20 20.68 -20.86
C VAL A 54 -13.85 19.69 -19.89
N LYS A 55 -14.82 20.17 -19.12
CA LYS A 55 -15.63 19.37 -18.21
C LYS A 55 -16.32 18.23 -18.97
N THR A 56 -16.05 17.02 -18.53
CA THR A 56 -16.75 15.81 -18.98
C THR A 56 -16.94 14.88 -17.79
N PRO A 57 -17.98 14.00 -17.80
CA PRO A 57 -18.17 13.04 -16.71
C PRO A 57 -16.95 12.13 -16.48
N PHE A 58 -16.15 11.88 -17.54
CA PHE A 58 -14.92 11.10 -17.47
C PHE A 58 -13.84 11.71 -16.59
N LEU A 59 -13.89 13.01 -16.28
CA LEU A 59 -12.97 13.66 -15.35
C LEU A 59 -13.01 13.00 -13.95
N MET A 60 -14.18 12.51 -13.52
CA MET A 60 -14.34 11.85 -12.23
C MET A 60 -13.73 10.45 -12.18
N LEU A 61 -13.34 9.87 -13.32
CA LEU A 61 -12.58 8.62 -13.33
C LEU A 61 -11.20 8.78 -12.72
N GLY A 62 -10.61 9.99 -12.76
CA GLY A 62 -9.29 10.24 -12.17
C GLY A 62 -9.25 9.95 -10.66
N PRO A 63 -10.01 10.70 -9.83
CA PRO A 63 -10.07 10.46 -8.38
C PRO A 63 -10.47 9.03 -8.02
N LEU A 64 -11.46 8.45 -8.73
CA LEU A 64 -11.90 7.07 -8.51
C LEU A 64 -10.80 6.05 -8.79
N SER A 65 -10.07 6.21 -9.90
CA SER A 65 -9.01 5.29 -10.30
C SER A 65 -7.80 5.41 -9.39
N ILE A 66 -7.43 6.63 -8.97
CA ILE A 66 -6.37 6.86 -7.99
C ILE A 66 -6.73 6.21 -6.65
N PHE A 67 -7.96 6.39 -6.17
CA PHE A 67 -8.41 5.73 -4.94
C PHE A 67 -8.36 4.20 -5.07
N ALA A 68 -8.91 3.64 -6.15
CA ALA A 68 -8.93 2.20 -6.37
C ALA A 68 -7.52 1.61 -6.47
N PHE A 69 -6.61 2.33 -7.12
CA PHE A 69 -5.22 1.96 -7.23
C PHE A 69 -4.50 2.00 -5.88
N CYS A 70 -4.68 3.05 -5.08
CA CYS A 70 -4.14 3.12 -3.72
C CYS A 70 -4.68 1.97 -2.85
N CYS A 71 -5.99 1.70 -2.91
CA CYS A 71 -6.61 0.55 -2.24
C CYS A 71 -5.94 -0.77 -2.63
N ALA A 72 -5.76 -1.01 -3.93
CA ALA A 72 -5.12 -2.22 -4.44
C ALA A 72 -3.65 -2.33 -3.99
N LEU A 73 -2.89 -1.24 -4.10
CA LEU A 73 -1.48 -1.16 -3.72
C LEU A 73 -1.27 -1.41 -2.22
N PHE A 74 -2.00 -0.70 -1.35
CA PHE A 74 -1.82 -0.86 0.09
C PHE A 74 -2.31 -2.22 0.57
N THR A 75 -3.36 -2.77 -0.03
CA THR A 75 -3.83 -4.13 0.26
C THR A 75 -2.82 -5.18 -0.22
N SER A 76 -2.22 -5.00 -1.40
CA SER A 76 -1.20 -5.93 -1.90
C SER A 76 0.05 -5.91 -1.03
N MET A 77 0.52 -4.72 -0.59
CA MET A 77 1.63 -4.60 0.36
C MET A 77 1.31 -5.28 1.70
N GLN A 78 0.10 -5.08 2.23
CA GLN A 78 -0.37 -5.74 3.45
C GLN A 78 -0.39 -7.26 3.30
N ALA A 79 -0.88 -7.74 2.15
CA ALA A 79 -0.93 -9.15 1.80
C ALA A 79 0.47 -9.77 1.66
N MET A 80 1.38 -9.07 0.98
CA MET A 80 2.78 -9.49 0.83
C MET A 80 3.45 -9.66 2.19
N PHE A 81 3.26 -8.70 3.10
CA PHE A 81 3.82 -8.78 4.44
C PHE A 81 3.24 -9.95 5.25
N ALA A 82 1.91 -10.12 5.24
CA ALA A 82 1.26 -11.23 5.93
C ALA A 82 1.64 -12.60 5.34
N TYR A 83 1.71 -12.70 4.01
CA TYR A 83 2.12 -13.92 3.32
C TYR A 83 3.57 -14.27 3.64
N GLY A 84 4.50 -13.31 3.52
CA GLY A 84 5.92 -13.54 3.79
C GLY A 84 6.19 -13.94 5.24
N LEU A 85 5.48 -13.34 6.19
CA LEU A 85 5.52 -13.76 7.59
C LEU A 85 5.05 -15.21 7.77
N ARG A 86 3.88 -15.55 7.22
CA ARG A 86 3.35 -16.93 7.30
C ARG A 86 4.31 -17.94 6.71
N GLU A 87 4.83 -17.65 5.53
CA GLU A 87 5.76 -18.53 4.83
C GLU A 87 7.01 -18.76 5.68
N ASN A 88 7.60 -17.73 6.29
CA ASN A 88 8.77 -17.89 7.15
C ASN A 88 8.47 -18.68 8.43
N PHE A 89 7.29 -18.54 9.05
CA PHE A 89 6.89 -19.39 10.17
C PHE A 89 6.64 -20.87 9.80
N LEU A 90 6.38 -21.19 8.53
CA LEU A 90 6.28 -22.59 8.10
C LEU A 90 7.63 -23.30 8.08
N TYR A 91 8.72 -22.54 7.94
CA TYR A 91 10.10 -23.05 7.93
C TYR A 91 10.87 -22.71 9.21
N ALA A 92 10.19 -22.13 10.20
CA ALA A 92 10.75 -21.85 11.52
C ALA A 92 10.49 -23.04 12.45
N ASP A 93 11.43 -23.33 13.33
CA ASP A 93 11.23 -24.35 14.39
C ASP A 93 10.24 -23.88 15.46
N GLU A 94 9.97 -22.57 15.53
CA GLU A 94 9.08 -21.95 16.51
C GLU A 94 7.76 -21.45 15.91
N SER A 95 6.66 -21.76 16.59
CA SER A 95 5.34 -21.20 16.27
C SER A 95 5.20 -19.75 16.77
N PRO A 96 4.40 -18.90 16.10
CA PRO A 96 4.22 -17.51 16.52
C PRO A 96 3.61 -17.41 17.93
N SER A 97 4.23 -16.59 18.78
CA SER A 97 3.76 -16.31 20.15
C SER A 97 2.48 -15.45 20.13
N ASP A 98 1.68 -15.52 21.21
CA ASP A 98 0.46 -14.70 21.32
C ASP A 98 0.77 -13.20 21.37
N GLU A 99 1.91 -12.82 21.93
CA GLU A 99 2.39 -11.43 21.94
C GLU A 99 2.73 -10.94 20.52
N PHE A 100 3.42 -11.77 19.73
CA PHE A 100 3.69 -11.49 18.32
C PHE A 100 2.38 -11.34 17.54
N LEU A 101 1.42 -12.26 17.71
CA LEU A 101 0.12 -12.19 17.02
C LEU A 101 -0.68 -10.93 17.41
N ARG A 102 -0.65 -10.51 18.67
CA ARG A 102 -1.29 -9.25 19.11
C ARG A 102 -0.64 -8.02 18.47
N SER A 103 0.69 -7.94 18.47
CA SER A 103 1.41 -6.82 17.85
C SER A 103 1.22 -6.78 16.33
N HIS A 104 1.21 -7.95 15.68
CA HIS A 104 0.94 -8.09 14.24
C HIS A 104 -0.47 -7.60 13.90
N ARG A 105 -1.50 -8.00 14.66
CA ARG A 105 -2.88 -7.50 14.45
C ARG A 105 -2.97 -5.99 14.64
N ALA A 106 -2.25 -5.42 15.61
CA ALA A 106 -2.20 -3.98 15.81
C ALA A 106 -1.57 -3.26 14.60
N VAL A 107 -0.44 -3.77 14.08
CA VAL A 107 0.18 -3.22 12.86
C VAL A 107 -0.71 -3.38 11.65
N GLN A 108 -1.36 -4.54 11.45
CA GLN A 108 -2.29 -4.75 10.34
C GLN A 108 -3.47 -3.78 10.39
N ARG A 109 -4.02 -3.55 11.58
CA ARG A 109 -5.11 -2.58 11.79
C ARG A 109 -4.65 -1.16 11.49
N TRP A 110 -3.50 -0.74 12.02
CA TRP A 110 -3.03 0.63 11.81
C TRP A 110 -2.51 0.87 10.39
N TRP A 111 -1.86 -0.10 9.76
CA TRP A 111 -1.56 -0.06 8.33
C TRP A 111 -2.83 0.20 7.52
N PHE A 112 -3.89 -0.55 7.81
CA PHE A 112 -5.17 -0.39 7.14
C PHE A 112 -5.80 0.97 7.42
N VAL A 113 -5.89 1.41 8.67
CA VAL A 113 -6.45 2.73 9.03
C VAL A 113 -5.68 3.86 8.36
N SER A 114 -4.34 3.83 8.41
CA SER A 114 -3.51 4.87 7.80
C SER A 114 -3.59 4.87 6.28
N SER A 115 -3.59 3.70 5.63
CA SER A 115 -3.73 3.61 4.17
C SER A 115 -5.13 3.96 3.68
N ALA A 116 -6.18 3.52 4.38
CA ALA A 116 -7.57 3.87 4.08
C ALA A 116 -7.84 5.37 4.28
N GLY A 117 -7.35 5.93 5.38
CA GLY A 117 -7.40 7.36 5.65
C GLY A 117 -6.67 8.16 4.56
N PHE A 118 -5.42 7.82 4.27
CA PHE A 118 -4.64 8.45 3.20
C PHE A 118 -5.37 8.40 1.85
N SER A 119 -5.82 7.21 1.45
CA SER A 119 -6.51 7.01 0.17
C SER A 119 -7.81 7.81 0.10
N ALA A 120 -8.57 7.88 1.20
CA ALA A 120 -9.77 8.71 1.29
C ALA A 120 -9.43 10.19 1.14
N VAL A 121 -8.46 10.72 1.90
CA VAL A 121 -8.10 12.14 1.80
C VAL A 121 -7.61 12.48 0.39
N VAL A 122 -6.82 11.61 -0.25
CA VAL A 122 -6.39 11.80 -1.64
C VAL A 122 -7.57 11.74 -2.62
N GLY A 123 -8.40 10.70 -2.57
CA GLY A 123 -9.51 10.53 -3.51
C GLY A 123 -10.56 11.63 -3.40
N PHE A 124 -11.05 11.91 -2.19
CA PHE A 124 -12.03 12.97 -1.95
C PHE A 124 -11.43 14.36 -2.19
N GLY A 125 -10.18 14.58 -1.77
CA GLY A 125 -9.47 15.84 -2.00
C GLY A 125 -9.26 16.13 -3.49
N LEU A 126 -8.89 15.13 -4.29
CA LEU A 126 -8.76 15.29 -5.74
C LEU A 126 -10.11 15.59 -6.41
N ALA A 127 -11.18 14.88 -6.00
CA ALA A 127 -12.52 15.15 -6.52
C ALA A 127 -12.99 16.57 -6.18
N TRP A 128 -12.77 17.02 -4.94
CA TRP A 128 -13.11 18.37 -4.48
C TRP A 128 -12.23 19.45 -5.12
N GLY A 129 -10.95 19.14 -5.39
CA GLY A 129 -9.99 20.06 -5.99
C GLY A 129 -10.41 20.59 -7.36
N PHE A 130 -11.27 19.88 -8.09
CA PHE A 130 -11.81 20.36 -9.37
C PHE A 130 -12.81 21.51 -9.24
N VAL A 131 -13.35 21.79 -8.05
CA VAL A 131 -14.34 22.87 -7.86
C VAL A 131 -13.69 24.25 -7.94
N SER A 132 -12.50 24.42 -7.38
CA SER A 132 -11.77 25.69 -7.39
C SER A 132 -10.31 25.52 -6.97
N VAL A 133 -9.46 26.51 -7.28
CA VAL A 133 -8.07 26.56 -6.80
C VAL A 133 -8.00 26.51 -5.27
N ARG A 134 -8.90 27.21 -4.58
CA ARG A 134 -8.96 27.19 -3.11
C ARG A 134 -9.30 25.80 -2.57
N ALA A 135 -10.23 25.08 -3.23
CA ALA A 135 -10.56 23.70 -2.88
C ALA A 135 -9.35 22.78 -3.07
N LEU A 136 -8.58 22.97 -4.14
CA LEU A 136 -7.34 22.24 -4.39
C LEU A 136 -6.29 22.51 -3.30
N GLU A 137 -6.02 23.77 -2.95
CA GLU A 137 -5.09 24.15 -1.88
C GLU A 137 -5.44 23.48 -0.55
N LEU A 138 -6.71 23.59 -0.13
CA LEU A 138 -7.19 22.98 1.11
C LEU A 138 -7.08 21.46 1.08
N SER A 139 -7.32 20.85 -0.09
CA SER A 139 -7.17 19.40 -0.29
C SER A 139 -5.70 18.98 -0.15
N CYS A 140 -4.75 19.71 -0.74
CA CYS A 140 -3.33 19.46 -0.57
C CYS A 140 -2.90 19.56 0.90
N VAL A 141 -3.34 20.60 1.61
CA VAL A 141 -3.06 20.75 3.05
C VAL A 141 -3.67 19.60 3.86
N ALA A 142 -4.91 19.21 3.57
CA ALA A 142 -5.57 18.09 4.23
C ALA A 142 -4.84 16.76 3.98
N VAL A 143 -4.39 16.49 2.75
CA VAL A 143 -3.59 15.31 2.40
C VAL A 143 -2.30 15.29 3.21
N VAL A 144 -1.55 16.39 3.24
CA VAL A 144 -0.28 16.46 3.98
C VAL A 144 -0.51 16.29 5.48
N ALA A 145 -1.40 17.08 6.07
CA ALA A 145 -1.69 17.05 7.50
C ALA A 145 -2.23 15.67 7.94
N GLY A 146 -3.16 15.11 7.17
CA GLY A 146 -3.71 13.78 7.40
C GLY A 146 -2.63 12.69 7.29
N SER A 147 -1.77 12.76 6.28
CA SER A 147 -0.65 11.81 6.11
C SER A 147 0.31 11.84 7.29
N VAL A 148 0.65 13.04 7.78
CA VAL A 148 1.51 13.21 8.96
C VAL A 148 0.85 12.63 10.20
N ALA A 149 -0.41 12.99 10.48
CA ALA A 149 -1.14 12.50 11.64
C ALA A 149 -1.28 10.97 11.65
N LEU A 150 -1.62 10.38 10.50
CA LEU A 150 -1.75 8.93 10.33
C LEU A 150 -0.38 8.21 10.44
N SER A 151 0.70 8.83 9.97
CA SER A 151 2.06 8.30 10.11
C SER A 151 2.50 8.29 11.56
N VAL A 152 2.25 9.38 12.31
CA VAL A 152 2.55 9.46 13.74
C VAL A 152 1.77 8.41 14.53
N GLY A 153 0.47 8.25 14.26
CA GLY A 153 -0.35 7.21 14.88
C GLY A 153 0.15 5.78 14.60
N PHE A 154 0.79 5.56 13.46
CA PHE A 154 1.37 4.28 13.07
C PHE A 154 2.71 3.96 13.77
N LEU A 155 3.43 4.94 14.32
CA LEU A 155 4.76 4.72 14.89
C LEU A 155 4.74 3.77 16.10
N VAL A 156 3.84 3.99 17.06
CA VAL A 156 3.75 3.19 18.29
C VAL A 156 3.50 1.69 18.03
N PRO A 157 2.46 1.29 17.26
CA PRO A 157 2.25 -0.12 16.94
C PRO A 157 3.40 -0.70 16.12
N MET A 158 4.01 0.09 15.24
CA MET A 158 5.15 -0.35 14.43
C MET A 158 6.38 -0.63 15.28
N ILE A 159 6.75 0.24 16.22
CA ILE A 159 7.88 0.05 17.15
C ILE A 159 7.67 -1.21 18.01
N ARG A 160 6.47 -1.41 18.56
CA ARG A 160 6.16 -2.61 19.36
C ARG A 160 6.19 -3.89 18.55
N HIS A 161 5.72 -3.84 17.31
CA HIS A 161 5.79 -5.00 16.44
C HIS A 161 7.21 -5.28 15.97
N TYR A 162 8.00 -4.24 15.72
CA TYR A 162 9.39 -4.34 15.30
C TYR A 162 10.25 -5.12 16.31
N SER A 163 10.13 -4.84 17.60
CA SER A 163 10.89 -5.56 18.63
C SER A 163 10.54 -7.06 18.68
N GLN A 164 9.26 -7.39 18.53
CA GLN A 164 8.77 -8.77 18.49
C GLN A 164 9.15 -9.47 17.19
N PHE A 165 9.03 -8.76 16.07
CA PHE A 165 9.42 -9.22 14.74
C PHE A 165 10.90 -9.56 14.72
N LYS A 166 11.77 -8.67 15.22
CA LYS A 166 13.22 -8.91 15.27
C LYS A 166 13.58 -10.18 16.04
N ARG A 167 12.93 -10.45 17.19
CA ARG A 167 13.17 -11.68 17.97
C ARG A 167 12.87 -12.95 17.16
N VAL A 168 11.74 -12.97 16.46
CA VAL A 168 11.40 -14.07 15.55
C VAL A 168 12.39 -14.12 14.40
N TRP A 169 12.76 -12.97 13.84
CA TRP A 169 13.64 -12.85 12.69
C TRP A 169 15.04 -13.38 12.96
N ASP A 170 15.58 -13.13 14.15
CA ASP A 170 16.88 -13.63 14.60
C ASP A 170 16.83 -15.16 14.84
N ALA A 171 15.66 -15.71 15.17
CA ALA A 171 15.46 -17.15 15.39
C ALA A 171 15.26 -17.93 14.08
N VAL A 172 14.78 -17.28 13.01
CA VAL A 172 14.66 -17.90 11.68
C VAL A 172 16.00 -17.77 10.95
N SER A 173 16.73 -18.88 10.81
CA SER A 173 18.06 -18.87 10.18
C SER A 173 18.04 -18.27 8.76
N PRO A 174 19.03 -17.43 8.42
CA PRO A 174 19.24 -16.99 7.05
C PRO A 174 19.46 -18.19 6.14
N ALA A 175 18.79 -18.14 5.01
CA ALA A 175 18.97 -19.07 3.93
C ALA A 175 20.37 -18.88 3.33
N ASP A 176 21.28 -19.83 3.50
CA ASP A 176 22.61 -19.92 2.85
C ASP A 176 23.29 -18.56 2.52
N PRO A 177 24.29 -18.12 3.29
CA PRO A 177 25.01 -16.87 3.05
C PRO A 177 25.56 -16.72 1.62
N LYS A 178 25.83 -17.83 0.91
CA LYS A 178 26.35 -17.83 -0.47
C LYS A 178 25.31 -17.39 -1.51
N ALA A 179 24.02 -17.43 -1.17
CA ALA A 179 22.94 -17.02 -2.06
C ALA A 179 22.73 -15.50 -2.14
N TRP A 180 23.42 -14.73 -1.29
CA TRP A 180 23.41 -13.27 -1.29
C TRP A 180 24.42 -12.70 -2.28
N ARG A 181 23.92 -11.97 -3.27
CA ARG A 181 24.74 -11.26 -4.25
C ARG A 181 24.93 -9.82 -3.78
N GLY A 182 26.17 -9.48 -3.43
CA GLY A 182 26.54 -8.14 -2.94
C GLY A 182 25.82 -7.73 -1.65
N GLY A 183 25.35 -8.69 -0.84
CA GLY A 183 24.62 -8.44 0.41
C GLY A 183 23.21 -7.85 0.26
N VAL A 184 22.71 -7.65 -0.97
CA VAL A 184 21.43 -6.97 -1.24
C VAL A 184 20.41 -7.86 -1.94
N VAL A 185 20.86 -8.69 -2.89
CA VAL A 185 19.97 -9.49 -3.73
C VAL A 185 20.08 -10.96 -3.34
N TYR A 186 18.99 -11.52 -2.84
CA TYR A 186 18.89 -12.95 -2.54
C TYR A 186 18.41 -13.75 -3.75
N SER A 187 19.15 -14.79 -4.13
CA SER A 187 18.77 -15.64 -5.27
C SER A 187 19.20 -17.08 -5.06
N ASN A 188 18.29 -17.90 -4.54
CA ASN A 188 18.51 -19.34 -4.37
C ASN A 188 17.35 -20.15 -4.97
N PRO A 189 17.56 -20.91 -6.06
CA PRO A 189 16.51 -21.78 -6.61
C PRO A 189 16.15 -22.96 -5.70
N ALA A 190 17.02 -23.33 -4.76
CA ALA A 190 16.77 -24.41 -3.80
C ALA A 190 15.94 -23.95 -2.59
N ASP A 191 15.90 -22.65 -2.29
CA ASP A 191 15.02 -22.12 -1.24
C ASP A 191 13.59 -21.94 -1.80
N PRO A 192 12.58 -22.68 -1.29
CA PRO A 192 11.21 -22.60 -1.78
C PRO A 192 10.48 -21.32 -1.36
N ARG A 193 11.05 -20.51 -0.44
CA ARG A 193 10.41 -19.29 0.06
C ARG A 193 10.40 -18.20 -1.01
N LEU A 194 9.26 -17.53 -1.14
CA LEU A 194 9.11 -16.34 -1.96
C LEU A 194 9.71 -15.12 -1.25
N PHE A 195 9.47 -14.98 0.05
CA PHE A 195 10.02 -13.90 0.88
C PHE A 195 11.02 -14.44 1.89
N VAL A 196 12.19 -13.82 1.92
CA VAL A 196 13.33 -14.28 2.71
C VAL A 196 13.80 -13.16 3.65
N PRO A 197 14.18 -13.47 4.90
CA PRO A 197 14.85 -12.54 5.79
C PRO A 197 16.06 -11.87 5.15
N ARG A 198 16.17 -10.53 5.26
CA ARG A 198 17.43 -9.85 4.90
C ARG A 198 18.55 -10.23 5.87
N GLU A 199 19.74 -10.55 5.32
CA GLU A 199 20.91 -10.95 6.10
C GLU A 199 21.78 -9.76 6.56
N TYR A 200 22.13 -8.84 5.65
CA TYR A 200 23.02 -7.72 5.96
C TYR A 200 22.27 -6.41 6.27
N GLY A 201 22.42 -5.91 7.50
CA GLY A 201 22.18 -4.52 7.87
C GLY A 201 20.73 -4.03 7.87
N GLY A 202 19.73 -4.91 7.80
CA GLY A 202 18.34 -4.48 7.70
C GLY A 202 17.31 -5.45 8.23
N ILE A 203 16.26 -4.90 8.81
CA ILE A 203 15.07 -5.65 9.22
C ILE A 203 14.05 -5.63 8.10
N GLY A 204 13.48 -6.79 7.83
CA GLY A 204 12.43 -6.97 6.83
C GLY A 204 12.72 -8.09 5.85
N MET A 205 11.83 -8.20 4.87
CA MET A 205 11.83 -9.25 3.86
C MET A 205 12.40 -8.74 2.54
N THR A 206 13.06 -9.64 1.82
CA THR A 206 13.35 -9.48 0.40
C THR A 206 12.67 -10.59 -0.40
N LEU A 207 12.58 -10.41 -1.72
CA LEU A 207 12.13 -11.47 -2.61
C LEU A 207 13.29 -12.43 -2.90
N ASN A 208 12.99 -13.72 -3.00
CA ASN A 208 13.88 -14.66 -3.66
C ASN A 208 13.79 -14.48 -5.18
N PHE A 209 14.80 -13.83 -5.77
CA PHE A 209 14.81 -13.52 -7.20
C PHE A 209 14.98 -14.75 -8.10
N ALA A 210 15.37 -15.90 -7.55
CA ALA A 210 15.35 -17.17 -8.29
C ALA A 210 13.93 -17.74 -8.43
N HIS A 211 13.01 -17.35 -7.53
CA HIS A 211 11.67 -17.93 -7.45
C HIS A 211 10.76 -17.46 -8.59
N ARG A 212 10.10 -18.41 -9.29
CA ARG A 212 9.27 -18.09 -10.46
C ARG A 212 8.11 -17.14 -10.14
N ARG A 213 7.50 -17.28 -8.95
CA ARG A 213 6.42 -16.39 -8.52
C ARG A 213 6.93 -14.97 -8.22
N ALA A 214 8.17 -14.81 -7.75
CA ALA A 214 8.76 -13.48 -7.53
C ALA A 214 8.91 -12.74 -8.85
N LYS A 215 9.48 -13.40 -9.88
CA LYS A 215 9.66 -12.83 -11.21
C LYS A 215 8.33 -12.43 -11.84
N ARG A 216 7.33 -13.33 -11.82
CA ARG A 216 5.98 -13.04 -12.35
C ARG A 216 5.30 -11.91 -11.59
N GLY A 217 5.40 -11.90 -10.25
CA GLY A 217 4.85 -10.83 -9.41
C GLY A 217 5.49 -9.47 -9.70
N LEU A 218 6.82 -9.43 -9.88
CA LEU A 218 7.54 -8.21 -10.22
C LEU A 218 7.11 -7.67 -11.60
N ILE A 219 7.05 -8.53 -12.62
CA ILE A 219 6.60 -8.14 -13.96
C ILE A 219 5.16 -7.61 -13.91
N ALA A 220 4.26 -8.32 -13.22
CA ALA A 220 2.87 -7.90 -13.08
C ALA A 220 2.73 -6.56 -12.35
N PHE A 221 3.50 -6.36 -11.26
CA PHE A 221 3.53 -5.11 -10.52
C PHE A 221 4.03 -3.94 -11.39
N THR A 222 5.16 -4.11 -12.09
CA THR A 222 5.71 -3.09 -12.98
C THR A 222 4.76 -2.76 -14.12
N ALA A 223 4.14 -3.77 -14.74
CA ALA A 223 3.16 -3.55 -15.80
C ALA A 223 1.91 -2.81 -15.28
N ALA A 224 1.42 -3.16 -14.10
CA ALA A 224 0.29 -2.46 -13.47
C ALA A 224 0.62 -1.00 -13.13
N MET A 225 1.82 -0.72 -12.60
CA MET A 225 2.29 0.65 -12.37
C MET A 225 2.36 1.44 -13.68
N ALA A 226 3.00 0.90 -14.71
CA ALA A 226 3.16 1.57 -15.99
C ALA A 226 1.81 1.83 -16.67
N GLY A 227 0.91 0.84 -16.66
CA GLY A 227 -0.45 0.98 -17.18
C GLY A 227 -1.26 2.02 -16.43
N PHE A 228 -1.13 2.08 -15.10
CA PHE A 228 -1.80 3.11 -14.30
C PHE A 228 -1.26 4.51 -14.56
N VAL A 229 0.06 4.69 -14.68
CA VAL A 229 0.66 5.98 -15.04
C VAL A 229 0.20 6.44 -16.43
N ALA A 230 0.21 5.54 -17.41
CA ALA A 230 -0.30 5.84 -18.75
C ALA A 230 -1.79 6.22 -18.71
N PHE A 231 -2.61 5.50 -17.94
CA PHE A 231 -4.01 5.84 -17.73
C PHE A 231 -4.16 7.24 -17.12
N CYS A 232 -3.40 7.57 -16.07
CA CYS A 232 -3.44 8.90 -15.46
C CYS A 232 -3.08 9.99 -16.46
N ILE A 233 -2.05 9.82 -17.30
CA ILE A 233 -1.67 10.82 -18.32
C ILE A 233 -2.78 11.02 -19.38
N LEU A 234 -3.54 9.97 -19.70
CA LEU A 234 -4.62 10.03 -20.68
C LEU A 234 -5.92 10.60 -20.11
N VAL A 235 -6.16 10.36 -18.81
CA VAL A 235 -7.41 10.71 -18.12
C VAL A 235 -7.29 11.98 -17.27
N LEU A 236 -6.09 12.44 -16.95
CA LEU A 236 -5.79 13.70 -16.24
C LEU A 236 -4.81 14.50 -17.07
#